data_AF-A0A852JRU3-F1
#
_entry.id   AF-A0A852JRU3-F1
#
_cell.length_a   1.000
_cell.length_b   1.000
_cell.length_c   1.000
_cell.angle_alpha   90.00
_cell.angle_beta   90.00
_cell.angle_gamma   90.00
#
_symmetry.space_group_name_H-M   'P 1'
#
loop_
_entity.id
_entity.type
_entity.pdbx_description
1 polymer ?
#
loop_
_entity_poly.entity_id
_entity_poly.type
_entity_poly.pdbx_seq_one_letter_code
_entity_poly.pdbx_strand_id
1 'polypeptide(L)'
;LLSTGLYVLVGAGAIMAAVGFFGCCGAARESQCLIGTFFACLLVIFAGEVTAGVFAFIGKKVAIQEAQKIYEDAYEDYMKNPVGKVNSTIYRYHVALQCCGKGNVEQQTGLPCPENIQLPKASNCLTEIQNVIDTQLRLVGIVGIAIASITIFGMIFSMVLCCTIRNMREMI
;
A
#
# COMPACT_ATOMS: atom_id res chain seq x y z
N LEU A 1 -13.19 -6.58 -4.78
CA LEU A 1 -11.77 -6.30 -4.45
C LEU A 1 -10.90 -6.15 -5.69
N LEU A 2 -10.85 -7.13 -6.61
CA LEU A 2 -9.99 -7.05 -7.81
C LEU A 2 -10.30 -5.83 -8.72
N SER A 3 -11.59 -5.55 -8.98
CA SER A 3 -11.99 -4.43 -9.84
C SER A 3 -11.61 -3.07 -9.25
N THR A 4 -11.77 -2.89 -7.94
CA THR A 4 -11.40 -1.63 -7.25
C THR A 4 -9.89 -1.38 -7.31
N GLY A 5 -9.07 -2.43 -7.11
CA GLY A 5 -7.62 -2.32 -7.21
C GLY A 5 -7.14 -1.94 -8.61
N LEU A 6 -7.79 -2.47 -9.65
CA LEU A 6 -7.45 -2.14 -11.04
C LEU A 6 -7.70 -0.66 -11.36
N TYR A 7 -8.83 -0.09 -10.94
CA TYR A 7 -9.12 1.33 -11.17
C TYR A 7 -8.11 2.24 -10.48
N VAL A 8 -7.68 1.89 -9.27
CA VAL A 8 -6.64 2.64 -8.55
C VAL A 8 -5.31 2.60 -9.30
N LEU A 9 -4.91 1.43 -9.81
CA LEU A 9 -3.66 1.28 -10.56
C LEU A 9 -3.66 2.08 -11.87
N VAL A 10 -4.77 2.03 -12.62
CA VAL A 10 -4.93 2.79 -13.87
C VAL A 10 -4.90 4.30 -13.58
N GLY A 11 -5.61 4.75 -12.54
CA GLY A 11 -5.60 6.16 -12.13
C GLY A 11 -4.21 6.64 -11.73
N ALA A 12 -3.50 5.87 -10.90
CA ALA A 12 -2.13 6.19 -10.51
C ALA A 12 -1.18 6.25 -11.72
N GLY A 13 -1.28 5.29 -12.65
CA GLY A 13 -0.48 5.26 -13.87
C GLY A 13 -0.71 6.49 -14.76
N ALA A 14 -1.98 6.88 -14.97
CA ALA A 14 -2.33 8.06 -15.75
C ALA A 14 -1.77 9.35 -15.12
N ILE A 15 -1.86 9.50 -13.79
CA ILE A 15 -1.31 10.65 -13.06
C ILE A 15 0.22 10.70 -13.23
N MET A 16 0.91 9.57 -13.03
CA MET A 16 2.37 9.50 -13.23
C MET A 16 2.78 9.87 -14.66
N ALA A 17 2.05 9.40 -15.67
CA ALA A 17 2.31 9.75 -17.06
C ALA A 17 2.11 11.25 -17.34
N ALA A 18 1.03 11.84 -16.81
CA ALA A 18 0.76 13.27 -16.98
C ALA A 18 1.84 14.14 -16.29
N VAL A 19 2.23 13.79 -15.06
CA VAL A 19 3.28 14.50 -14.32
C VAL A 19 4.63 14.38 -15.03
N GLY A 20 4.97 13.19 -15.54
CA GLY A 20 6.18 12.98 -16.33
C GLY A 20 6.19 13.79 -17.64
N PHE A 21 5.05 13.87 -18.33
CA PHE A 21 4.90 14.69 -19.53
C PHE A 21 5.11 16.18 -19.24
N PHE A 22 4.49 16.71 -18.18
CA PHE A 22 4.68 18.12 -17.80
C PHE A 22 6.10 18.42 -17.35
N GLY A 23 6.76 17.51 -16.63
CA GLY A 23 8.17 17.65 -16.27
C GLY A 23 9.09 17.68 -17.49
N CYS A 24 8.96 16.69 -18.38
CA CYS A 24 9.80 16.56 -19.57
C CYS A 24 9.58 17.71 -20.57
N CYS A 25 8.33 17.99 -20.94
CA CYS A 25 8.02 19.08 -21.87
C CYS A 25 8.27 20.46 -21.24
N GLY A 26 8.10 20.59 -19.92
CA GLY A 26 8.38 21.84 -19.20
C GLY A 26 9.85 22.21 -19.28
N ALA A 27 10.73 21.24 -19.05
CA ALA A 27 12.17 21.43 -19.21
C ALA A 27 12.58 21.67 -20.66
N ALA A 28 12.06 20.88 -21.62
CA ALA A 28 12.46 20.98 -23.02
C ALA A 28 11.96 22.26 -23.73
N ARG A 29 10.78 22.78 -23.35
CA ARG A 29 10.20 24.00 -23.95
C ARG A 29 10.50 25.27 -23.16
N GLU A 30 11.28 25.18 -22.07
CA GLU A 30 11.59 26.29 -21.17
C GLU A 30 10.34 27.11 -20.76
N SER A 31 9.19 26.44 -20.65
CA SER A 31 7.91 27.10 -20.43
C SER A 31 7.60 27.18 -18.93
N GLN A 32 7.55 28.41 -18.41
CA GLN A 32 7.31 28.64 -16.99
C GLN A 32 5.96 28.12 -16.50
N CYS A 33 4.91 28.20 -17.33
CA CYS A 33 3.59 27.67 -16.96
C CYS A 33 3.63 26.15 -16.78
N LEU A 34 4.33 25.43 -17.66
CA LEU A 34 4.37 23.97 -17.65
C LEU A 34 5.21 23.43 -16.46
N ILE A 35 6.31 24.12 -16.14
CA ILE A 35 7.12 23.85 -14.94
C ILE A 35 6.34 24.18 -13.66
N GLY A 36 5.56 25.27 -13.67
CA GLY A 36 4.66 25.64 -12.58
C GLY A 36 3.59 24.58 -12.31
N THR A 37 2.96 24.03 -13.37
CA THR A 37 2.00 22.93 -13.23
C THR A 37 2.67 21.67 -12.67
N PHE A 38 3.87 21.32 -13.14
CA PHE A 38 4.64 20.20 -12.58
C PHE A 38 4.92 20.37 -11.08
N PHE A 39 5.35 21.56 -10.65
CA PHE A 39 5.58 21.87 -9.23
C PHE A 39 4.28 21.75 -8.41
N ALA A 40 3.17 22.30 -8.90
CA ALA A 40 1.88 22.19 -8.23
C ALA A 40 1.42 20.73 -8.09
N CYS A 41 1.60 19.91 -9.13
CA CYS A 41 1.31 18.48 -9.05
C CYS A 41 2.17 17.77 -7.99
N LEU A 42 3.48 18.04 -7.93
CA LEU A 42 4.36 17.46 -6.91
C LEU A 42 3.97 17.89 -5.49
N LEU A 43 3.55 19.13 -5.28
CA LEU A 43 3.05 19.59 -3.98
C LEU A 43 1.81 18.82 -3.53
N VAL A 44 0.86 18.58 -4.44
CA VAL A 44 -0.35 17.79 -4.15
C VAL A 44 0.02 16.35 -3.83
N ILE A 45 0.96 15.75 -4.59
CA ILE A 45 1.45 14.39 -4.33
C ILE A 45 2.10 14.32 -2.95
N PHE A 46 2.99 15.25 -2.62
CA PHE A 46 3.66 15.29 -1.32
C PHE A 46 2.68 15.44 -0.15
N ALA A 47 1.67 16.30 -0.28
CA ALA A 47 0.61 16.41 0.71
C ALA A 47 -0.17 15.09 0.86
N GLY A 48 -0.41 14.39 -0.25
CA GLY A 48 -0.99 13.05 -0.28
C GLY A 48 -0.12 12.01 0.44
N GLU A 49 1.19 12.02 0.20
CA GLU A 49 2.17 11.13 0.87
C GLU A 49 2.18 11.33 2.38
N VAL A 50 2.21 12.58 2.84
CA VAL A 50 2.16 12.91 4.27
C VAL A 50 0.83 12.45 4.88
N THR A 51 -0.29 12.74 4.22
CA THR A 51 -1.62 12.33 4.70
C THR A 51 -1.74 10.82 4.78
N ALA A 52 -1.33 10.10 3.73
CA ALA A 52 -1.34 8.64 3.69
C ALA A 52 -0.40 8.04 4.74
N GLY A 53 0.78 8.62 4.95
CA GLY A 53 1.74 8.19 5.97
C GLY A 53 1.20 8.33 7.39
N VAL A 54 0.59 9.48 7.71
CA VAL A 54 -0.07 9.72 9.01
C VAL A 54 -1.24 8.75 9.21
N PHE A 55 -2.08 8.58 8.19
CA PHE A 55 -3.23 7.67 8.26
C PHE A 55 -2.78 6.21 8.44
N ALA A 56 -1.73 5.77 7.74
CA ALA A 56 -1.15 4.44 7.91
C ALA A 56 -0.61 4.21 9.33
N PHE A 57 0.04 5.24 9.92
CA PHE A 57 0.59 5.15 11.26
C PHE A 57 -0.50 5.05 12.35
N ILE A 58 -1.51 5.92 12.28
CA ILE A 58 -2.64 5.92 13.25
C ILE A 58 -3.51 4.68 13.05
N GLY A 59 -3.76 4.31 11.80
CA GLY A 59 -4.63 3.20 11.40
C GLY A 59 -4.06 1.82 11.71
N LYS A 60 -2.76 1.67 12.04
CA LYS A 60 -2.14 0.36 12.31
C LYS A 60 -2.92 -0.49 13.30
N LYS A 61 -3.30 0.07 14.46
CA LYS A 61 -4.00 -0.70 15.51
C LYS A 61 -5.39 -1.14 15.05
N VAL A 62 -6.11 -0.23 14.39
CA VAL A 62 -7.44 -0.50 13.83
C VAL A 62 -7.36 -1.56 12.73
N ALA A 63 -6.36 -1.47 11.84
CA ALA A 63 -6.15 -2.45 10.77
C ALA A 63 -5.85 -3.85 11.32
N ILE A 64 -5.06 -3.97 12.39
CA ILE A 64 -4.80 -5.26 13.04
C ILE A 64 -6.09 -5.83 13.64
N GLN A 65 -6.87 -5.03 14.36
CA GLN A 65 -8.11 -5.46 14.99
C GLN A 65 -9.17 -5.87 13.96
N GLU A 66 -9.36 -5.07 12.91
CA GLU A 66 -10.29 -5.38 11.82
C GLU A 66 -9.87 -6.65 11.07
N ALA A 67 -8.57 -6.80 10.74
CA ALA A 67 -8.07 -8.00 10.08
C ALA A 67 -8.25 -9.25 10.96
N GLN A 68 -7.99 -9.15 12.27
CA GLN A 68 -8.24 -10.24 13.21
C GLN A 68 -9.73 -10.58 13.28
N LYS A 69 -10.62 -9.58 13.37
CA LYS A 69 -12.06 -9.79 13.44
C LYS A 69 -12.63 -10.43 12.17
N ILE A 70 -12.21 -9.96 10.99
CA ILE A 70 -12.59 -10.56 9.70
C ILE A 70 -12.19 -12.03 9.64
N TYR A 71 -10.98 -12.35 10.13
CA TYR A 71 -10.51 -13.72 10.19
C TYR A 71 -11.32 -14.57 11.19
N GLU A 72 -11.62 -14.03 12.38
CA GLU A 72 -12.46 -14.71 13.37
C GLU A 72 -13.87 -14.99 12.84
N ASP A 73 -14.52 -14.01 12.23
CA ASP A 73 -15.86 -14.18 11.63
C ASP A 73 -15.83 -15.24 10.52
N ALA A 74 -14.80 -15.24 9.67
CA ALA A 74 -14.62 -16.25 8.61
C ALA A 74 -14.36 -17.66 9.19
N TYR A 75 -13.64 -17.74 10.30
CA TYR A 75 -13.37 -18.99 11.00
C TYR A 75 -14.65 -19.55 11.66
N GLU A 76 -15.43 -18.72 12.35
CA GLU A 76 -16.68 -19.13 12.98
C GLU A 76 -17.73 -19.58 11.96
N ASP A 77 -17.83 -18.89 10.82
CA ASP A 77 -18.73 -19.27 9.73
C ASP A 77 -18.35 -20.64 9.14
N TYR A 78 -17.05 -20.90 8.99
CA TYR A 78 -16.54 -22.21 8.56
C TYR A 78 -16.89 -23.33 9.55
N MET A 79 -16.68 -23.10 10.86
CA MET A 79 -16.97 -24.10 11.90
C MET A 79 -18.48 -24.42 11.99
N LYS A 80 -19.35 -23.44 11.70
CA LYS A 80 -20.82 -23.65 11.65
C LYS A 80 -21.27 -24.39 10.39
N ASN A 81 -20.60 -24.19 9.25
CA ASN A 81 -20.98 -24.77 7.95
C ASN A 81 -19.79 -25.40 7.19
N PRO A 82 -19.29 -26.57 7.63
CA PRO A 82 -18.06 -27.18 7.08
C PRO A 82 -18.16 -27.67 5.62
N VAL A 83 -19.37 -27.72 5.02
CA VAL A 83 -19.64 -28.36 3.72
C VAL A 83 -19.74 -27.34 2.56
N GLY A 84 -19.37 -26.07 2.77
CA GLY A 84 -19.56 -24.97 1.80
C GLY A 84 -18.33 -24.44 1.05
N LYS A 85 -18.55 -23.52 0.09
CA LYS A 85 -17.53 -22.72 -0.66
C LYS A 85 -16.54 -21.94 0.23
N VAL A 86 -16.82 -21.82 1.54
CA VAL A 86 -16.01 -21.12 2.56
C VAL A 86 -14.64 -21.80 2.76
N ASN A 87 -14.52 -23.09 2.41
CA ASN A 87 -13.26 -23.84 2.41
C ASN A 87 -12.14 -23.10 1.63
N SER A 88 -12.44 -22.55 0.45
CA SER A 88 -11.43 -21.86 -0.37
C SER A 88 -10.95 -20.53 0.19
N THR A 89 -11.80 -19.77 0.88
CA THR A 89 -11.42 -18.44 1.38
C THR A 89 -10.48 -18.58 2.58
N ILE A 90 -10.84 -19.42 3.56
CA ILE A 90 -10.02 -19.63 4.76
C ILE A 90 -8.69 -20.32 4.40
N TYR A 91 -8.70 -21.26 3.45
CA TYR A 91 -7.48 -21.87 2.91
C TYR A 91 -6.54 -20.84 2.29
N ARG A 92 -7.06 -19.86 1.54
CA ARG A 92 -6.23 -18.77 0.97
C ARG A 92 -5.58 -17.92 2.06
N TYR A 93 -6.28 -17.64 3.16
CA TYR A 93 -5.69 -16.96 4.31
C TYR A 93 -4.58 -17.81 4.92
N HIS A 94 -4.81 -19.10 5.17
CA HIS A 94 -3.79 -20.00 5.72
C HIS A 94 -2.54 -20.10 4.85
N VAL A 95 -2.70 -20.20 3.53
CA VAL A 95 -1.58 -20.25 2.58
C VAL A 95 -0.86 -18.90 2.49
N ALA A 96 -1.59 -17.79 2.43
CA ALA A 96 -1.00 -16.45 2.29
C ALA A 96 -0.26 -16.00 3.55
N LEU A 97 -0.79 -16.32 4.75
CA LEU A 97 -0.20 -15.95 6.03
C LEU A 97 0.67 -17.05 6.66
N GLN A 98 0.76 -18.23 6.03
CA GLN A 98 1.50 -19.39 6.55
C GLN A 98 1.14 -19.73 8.01
N CYS A 99 -0.16 -19.72 8.31
CA CYS A 99 -0.71 -19.96 9.65
C CYS A 99 -1.91 -20.92 9.55
N CYS A 100 -2.35 -21.52 10.65
CA CYS A 100 -3.60 -22.29 10.63
C CYS A 100 -4.40 -22.20 11.94
N GLY A 101 -5.64 -21.74 11.85
CA GLY A 101 -6.56 -21.68 12.98
C GLY A 101 -6.28 -20.52 13.97
N LYS A 102 -6.99 -20.55 15.10
CA LYS A 102 -6.90 -19.53 16.17
C LYS A 102 -6.05 -19.99 17.37
N GLY A 103 -5.62 -21.25 17.39
CA GLY A 103 -5.09 -21.86 18.62
C GLY A 103 -4.88 -23.37 18.56
N ASN A 104 -5.18 -23.98 19.72
CA ASN A 104 -4.90 -25.33 20.19
C ASN A 104 -5.16 -26.41 19.13
N VAL A 105 -4.34 -27.47 19.15
CA VAL A 105 -4.36 -28.61 18.23
C VAL A 105 -5.75 -29.24 18.05
N GLU A 106 -6.59 -29.24 19.10
CA GLU A 106 -7.96 -29.77 19.03
C GLU A 106 -8.87 -29.01 18.06
N GLN A 107 -8.65 -27.70 17.88
CA GLN A 107 -9.44 -26.85 16.97
C GLN A 107 -9.02 -26.97 15.51
N GLN A 108 -7.95 -27.72 15.20
CA GLN A 108 -7.41 -27.85 13.84
C GLN A 108 -7.99 -29.07 13.09
N THR A 109 -8.72 -29.94 13.80
CA THR A 109 -9.33 -31.14 13.23
C THR A 109 -10.46 -30.75 12.28
N GLY A 110 -10.24 -30.89 10.97
CA GLY A 110 -11.22 -30.57 9.93
C GLY A 110 -11.04 -29.21 9.24
N LEU A 111 -9.96 -28.46 9.54
CA LEU A 111 -9.59 -27.26 8.81
C LEU A 111 -8.72 -27.56 7.58
N PRO A 112 -8.89 -26.84 6.46
CA PRO A 112 -7.98 -26.89 5.32
C PRO A 112 -6.69 -26.12 5.69
N CYS A 113 -5.75 -26.78 6.34
CA CYS A 113 -4.40 -26.26 6.56
C CYS A 113 -3.48 -26.63 5.38
N PRO A 114 -2.51 -25.78 5.01
CA PRO A 114 -1.48 -26.16 4.05
C PRO A 114 -0.56 -27.25 4.61
N GLU A 115 -0.23 -28.26 3.81
CA GLU A 115 0.62 -29.41 4.19
C GLU A 115 2.02 -29.02 4.68
N ASN A 116 2.49 -27.83 4.31
CA ASN A 116 3.82 -27.32 4.68
C ASN A 116 3.94 -26.95 6.17
N ILE A 117 2.80 -26.85 6.87
CA ILE A 117 2.75 -26.53 8.29
C ILE A 117 2.66 -27.84 9.08
N GLN A 118 3.76 -28.25 9.71
CA GLN A 118 3.80 -29.42 10.57
C GLN A 118 2.88 -29.20 11.79
N LEU A 119 1.72 -29.87 11.85
CA LEU A 119 0.97 -30.06 13.09
C LEU A 119 1.89 -30.79 14.07
N PRO A 120 2.27 -30.22 15.24
CA PRO A 120 1.48 -29.32 16.11
C PRO A 120 2.05 -27.89 16.22
N LYS A 121 2.89 -27.46 15.27
CA LYS A 121 3.55 -26.15 15.25
C LYS A 121 2.89 -25.19 14.24
N ALA A 122 1.57 -25.26 14.10
CA ALA A 122 0.86 -24.23 13.36
C ALA A 122 0.87 -22.93 14.18
N SER A 123 1.38 -21.86 13.58
CA SER A 123 1.31 -20.52 14.17
C SER A 123 -0.14 -20.04 14.22
N ASN A 124 -0.48 -19.32 15.29
CA ASN A 124 -1.78 -18.71 15.47
C ASN A 124 -1.99 -17.62 14.40
N CYS A 125 -3.02 -17.74 13.56
CA CYS A 125 -3.26 -16.74 12.52
C CYS A 125 -3.52 -15.35 13.08
N LEU A 126 -4.11 -15.22 14.27
CA LEU A 126 -4.30 -13.92 14.92
C LEU A 126 -2.96 -13.22 15.22
N THR A 127 -1.96 -13.97 15.67
CA THR A 127 -0.61 -13.44 15.93
C THR A 127 0.12 -13.15 14.64
N GLU A 128 -0.01 -14.02 13.63
CA GLU A 128 0.68 -13.85 12.37
C GLU A 128 0.12 -12.68 11.55
N ILE A 129 -1.19 -12.43 11.61
CA ILE A 129 -1.81 -11.22 11.05
C ILE A 129 -1.14 -9.96 11.63
N GLN A 130 -0.94 -9.90 12.95
CA GLN A 130 -0.28 -8.76 13.59
C GLN A 130 1.19 -8.63 13.13
N ASN A 131 1.92 -9.75 13.06
CA ASN A 131 3.32 -9.79 12.66
C ASN A 131 3.51 -9.39 11.18
N VAL A 132 2.65 -9.90 10.30
CA VAL A 132 2.66 -9.60 8.86
C VAL A 132 2.31 -8.14 8.64
N ILE A 133 1.28 -7.60 9.30
CA ILE A 133 0.91 -6.18 9.18
C ILE A 133 2.07 -5.28 9.64
N ASP A 134 2.72 -5.59 10.77
CA ASP A 134 3.88 -4.82 11.25
C ASP A 134 5.07 -4.85 10.26
N THR A 135 5.39 -6.05 9.76
CA THR A 135 6.48 -6.25 8.80
C THR A 135 6.21 -5.54 7.47
N GLN A 136 4.99 -5.63 6.95
CA GLN A 136 4.59 -4.96 5.71
C GLN A 136 4.56 -3.44 5.88
N LEU A 137 4.06 -2.92 7.01
CA LEU A 137 4.12 -1.49 7.34
C LEU A 137 5.56 -0.98 7.36
N ARG A 138 6.51 -1.76 7.86
CA ARG A 138 7.93 -1.39 7.84
C ARG A 138 8.48 -1.29 6.41
N LEU A 139 8.18 -2.25 5.54
CA LEU A 139 8.57 -2.21 4.13
C LEU A 139 7.92 -1.02 3.40
N VAL A 140 6.61 -0.83 3.55
CA VAL A 140 5.87 0.30 2.97
C VAL A 140 6.41 1.63 3.49
N GLY A 141 6.79 1.71 4.77
CA GLY A 141 7.42 2.89 5.36
C GLY A 141 8.74 3.25 4.68
N ILE A 142 9.63 2.27 4.45
CA ILE A 142 10.90 2.50 3.76
C ILE A 142 10.66 2.99 2.32
N VAL A 143 9.76 2.32 1.59
CA VAL A 143 9.41 2.71 0.22
C VAL A 143 8.80 4.12 0.20
N GLY A 144 7.90 4.44 1.14
CA GLY A 144 7.28 5.76 1.26
C GLY A 144 8.30 6.88 1.50
N ILE A 145 9.28 6.66 2.38
CA ILE A 145 10.36 7.64 2.62
C ILE A 145 11.20 7.86 1.36
N ALA A 146 11.51 6.80 0.62
CA ALA A 146 12.25 6.92 -0.63
C ALA A 146 11.48 7.75 -1.66
N ILE A 147 10.18 7.49 -1.84
CA ILE A 147 9.34 8.26 -2.76
C ILE A 147 9.25 9.73 -2.31
N ALA A 148 9.03 9.99 -1.01
CA ALA A 148 9.01 11.34 -0.46
C ALA A 148 10.33 12.10 -0.68
N SER A 149 11.46 11.42 -0.63
CA SER A 149 12.75 12.05 -0.93
C SER A 149 12.83 12.45 -2.41
N ILE A 150 12.40 11.58 -3.32
CA ILE A 150 12.40 11.84 -4.77
C ILE A 150 11.47 12.99 -5.12
N THR A 151 10.28 13.06 -4.51
CA THR A 151 9.33 14.16 -4.72
C THR A 151 9.90 15.49 -4.22
N ILE A 152 10.58 15.51 -3.07
CA ILE A 152 11.28 16.71 -2.58
C ILE A 152 12.37 17.16 -3.55
N PHE A 153 13.21 16.24 -4.04
CA PHE A 153 14.21 16.59 -5.04
C PHE A 153 13.58 17.15 -6.31
N GLY A 154 12.49 16.55 -6.79
CA GLY A 154 11.72 17.05 -7.94
C GLY A 154 11.21 18.48 -7.73
N MET A 155 10.73 18.80 -6.53
CA MET A 155 10.28 20.15 -6.17
C MET A 155 11.43 21.16 -6.18
N ILE A 156 12.60 20.79 -5.62
CA ILE A 156 13.80 21.64 -5.60
C ILE A 156 14.27 21.92 -7.03
N PHE A 157 14.42 20.88 -7.86
CA PHE A 157 14.84 21.04 -9.24
C PHE A 157 13.86 21.90 -10.05
N SER A 158 12.56 21.69 -9.86
CA SER A 158 11.53 22.51 -10.52
C SER A 158 11.65 23.99 -10.15
N MET A 159 11.85 24.29 -8.86
CA MET A 159 12.01 25.67 -8.38
C MET A 159 13.28 26.33 -8.96
N VAL A 160 14.41 25.62 -8.94
CA VAL A 160 15.68 26.12 -9.51
C VAL A 160 15.55 26.38 -11.00
N LEU A 161 14.95 25.45 -11.75
CA LEU A 161 14.74 25.59 -13.20
C LEU A 161 13.81 26.77 -13.51
N CYS A 162 12.71 26.91 -12.75
CA CYS A 162 11.78 28.02 -12.89
C CYS A 162 12.46 29.37 -12.61
N CYS A 163 13.27 29.47 -11.54
CA CYS A 163 14.05 30.66 -11.23
C CYS A 163 15.07 30.99 -12.33
N THR A 164 15.73 29.99 -12.88
CA THR A 164 16.72 30.16 -13.96
C THR A 164 16.06 30.73 -15.22
N ILE A 165 14.94 30.15 -15.64
CA ILE A 165 14.19 30.61 -16.83
C ILE A 165 13.63 32.02 -16.60
N ARG A 166 13.13 32.32 -15.39
CA ARG A 166 12.67 33.68 -15.05
C ARG A 166 13.82 34.68 -15.22
N ASN A 167 14.97 34.38 -14.65
CA ASN A 167 16.14 35.26 -14.72
C ASN A 167 16.62 35.47 -16.17
N MET A 168 16.57 34.43 -17.01
CA MET A 168 16.88 34.57 -18.44
C MET A 168 15.90 35.49 -19.17
N ARG A 169 14.60 35.45 -18.84
CA ARG A 169 13.58 36.31 -19.44
C ARG A 169 13.74 37.77 -19.04
N GLU A 170 14.07 38.05 -17.78
CA GLU A 170 14.26 39.43 -17.28
C GLU A 170 15.51 40.12 -17.86
N MET A 171 16.47 39.35 -18.42
CA MET A 171 17.67 39.89 -19.06
C MET A 171 17.53 40.23 -20.55
N ILE A 172 16.42 39.84 -21.20
CA ILE A 172 16.14 40.04 -22.64
C ILE A 172 15.16 41.19 -22.81
#